data_AF-A0A4V1XZ69-F1
#
_entry.id   AF-A0A4V1XZ69-F1
#
_cell.length_a   1.000
_cell.length_b   1.000
_cell.length_c   1.000
_cell.angle_alpha   90.00
_cell.angle_beta   90.00
_cell.angle_gamma   90.00
#
_symmetry.space_group_name_H-M   'P 1'
#
loop_
_entity.id
_entity.type
_entity.pdbx_description
1 polymer ?
#
loop_
_entity_poly.entity_id
_entity_poly.type
_entity_poly.pdbx_seq_one_letter_code
_entity_poly.pdbx_strand_id
1 'polypeptide(L)'
;MTGARPPAWLQRGIAVVVLLATGIVSLPAVAYALDGPTTENLVLPAQLVLMAGVGALVGFALPELTGTGSTPRRAVGIGVLLGLAAALVGVALLFLLLNGFPGA
;
A
#
# COMPACT_ATOMS: atom_id res chain seq x y z
N MET A 1 -19.21 5.91 25.34
CA MET A 1 -19.34 6.18 23.89
C MET A 1 -18.97 4.92 23.14
N THR A 2 -19.93 4.03 22.88
CA THR A 2 -19.70 2.84 22.05
C THR A 2 -19.73 3.28 20.59
N GLY A 3 -18.58 3.68 20.06
CA GLY A 3 -18.45 4.00 18.64
C GLY A 3 -18.84 2.77 17.82
N ALA A 4 -19.95 2.85 17.10
CA ALA A 4 -20.34 1.81 16.17
C ALA A 4 -19.19 1.60 15.17
N ARG A 5 -18.65 0.38 15.11
CA ARG A 5 -17.60 0.08 14.14
C ARG A 5 -18.19 0.22 12.73
N PRO A 6 -17.47 0.88 11.80
CA PRO A 6 -17.94 1.00 10.42
C PRO A 6 -18.17 -0.39 9.81
N PRO A 7 -19.17 -0.54 8.93
CA PRO A 7 -19.48 -1.83 8.31
C PRO A 7 -18.30 -2.36 7.50
N ALA A 8 -18.19 -3.69 7.37
CA ALA A 8 -17.03 -4.35 6.77
C ALA A 8 -16.73 -3.89 5.33
N TRP A 9 -17.76 -3.62 4.52
CA TRP A 9 -17.59 -3.11 3.16
C TRP A 9 -16.94 -1.71 3.13
N LEU A 10 -17.25 -0.86 4.11
CA LEU A 10 -16.67 0.47 4.22
C LEU A 10 -15.21 0.39 4.65
N GLN A 11 -14.87 -0.48 5.62
CA GLN A 11 -13.48 -0.72 6.00
C GLN A 11 -12.64 -1.23 4.82
N ARG A 12 -13.19 -2.17 4.03
CA ARG A 12 -12.55 -2.69 2.82
C ARG A 12 -12.35 -1.61 1.77
N GLY A 13 -13.38 -0.80 1.51
CA GLY A 13 -13.30 0.34 0.60
C GLY A 13 -12.20 1.32 1.01
N ILE A 14 -12.18 1.72 2.28
CA ILE A 14 -11.16 2.62 2.84
C ILE A 14 -9.77 2.01 2.68
N ALA A 15 -9.57 0.75 3.04
CA ALA A 15 -8.27 0.10 2.91
C ALA A 15 -7.77 0.06 1.47
N VAL A 16 -8.63 -0.30 0.51
CA VAL A 16 -8.27 -0.34 -0.91
C VAL A 16 -7.87 1.05 -1.40
N VAL A 17 -8.67 2.07 -1.09
CA VAL A 17 -8.38 3.45 -1.49
C VAL A 17 -7.06 3.93 -0.89
N VAL A 18 -6.84 3.70 0.42
CA VAL A 18 -5.61 4.07 1.11
C VAL A 18 -4.41 3.37 0.49
N LEU A 19 -4.45 2.04 0.34
CA LEU A 19 -3.33 1.26 -0.18
C LEU A 19 -2.99 1.63 -1.62
N LEU A 20 -3.99 1.85 -2.48
CA LEU A 20 -3.75 2.28 -3.85
C LEU A 20 -3.17 3.69 -3.92
N ALA A 21 -3.75 4.63 -3.17
CA ALA A 21 -3.25 6.01 -3.13
C ALA A 21 -1.81 6.06 -2.62
N THR A 22 -1.50 5.37 -1.51
CA THR A 22 -0.12 5.30 -1.01
C THR A 22 0.78 4.53 -1.94
N GLY A 23 0.32 3.46 -2.58
CA GLY A 23 1.08 2.69 -3.57
C GLY A 23 1.56 3.56 -4.73
N ILE A 24 0.67 4.37 -5.32
CA ILE A 24 0.98 5.29 -6.41
C ILE A 24 1.98 6.37 -5.97
N VAL A 25 1.78 6.97 -4.80
CA VAL A 25 2.61 8.10 -4.34
C VAL A 25 3.91 7.63 -3.66
N SER A 26 3.99 6.38 -3.23
CA SER A 26 5.14 5.85 -2.46
C SER A 26 6.46 5.95 -3.21
N LEU A 27 6.48 5.55 -4.49
CA LEU A 27 7.70 5.54 -5.29
C LEU A 27 8.27 6.95 -5.52
N PRO A 28 7.50 7.94 -6.03
CA PRO A 28 8.03 9.29 -6.18
C PRO A 28 8.41 9.93 -4.84
N ALA A 29 7.67 9.63 -3.75
CA ALA A 29 8.02 10.14 -2.42
C ALA A 29 9.37 9.58 -1.92
N VAL A 30 9.60 8.27 -2.08
CA VAL A 30 10.86 7.63 -1.71
C VAL A 30 12.01 8.06 -2.63
N ALA A 31 11.75 8.17 -3.93
CA ALA A 31 12.74 8.66 -4.90
C ALA A 31 13.19 10.08 -4.55
N TYR A 32 12.25 10.99 -4.26
CA TYR A 32 12.56 12.35 -3.82
C TYR A 32 13.37 12.37 -2.52
N ALA A 33 13.04 11.51 -1.55
CA ALA A 33 13.75 11.45 -0.28
C ALA A 33 15.16 10.83 -0.39
N LEU A 34 15.39 9.98 -1.39
CA LEU A 34 16.63 9.23 -1.62
C LEU A 34 17.35 9.65 -2.92
N ASP A 35 17.08 10.85 -3.41
CA ASP A 35 17.67 11.40 -4.64
C ASP A 35 19.14 11.78 -4.40
N GLY A 36 20.04 10.81 -4.50
CA GLY A 36 21.46 10.98 -4.21
C GLY A 36 22.33 9.89 -4.82
N PRO A 37 23.62 10.19 -5.14
CA PRO A 37 24.48 9.32 -5.94
C PRO A 37 24.73 7.92 -5.34
N THR A 38 24.54 7.76 -4.03
CA THR A 38 24.77 6.51 -3.30
C THR A 38 23.48 5.81 -2.87
N THR A 39 22.32 6.45 -3.05
CA THR A 39 21.04 6.00 -2.51
C THR A 39 20.03 5.57 -3.58
N GLU A 40 20.31 5.77 -4.86
CA GLU A 40 19.45 5.38 -5.99
C GLU A 40 19.04 3.89 -5.95
N ASN A 41 19.98 3.00 -5.62
CA ASN A 41 19.70 1.56 -5.54
C ASN A 41 18.82 1.17 -4.33
N LEU A 42 18.61 2.09 -3.37
CA LEU A 42 17.77 1.89 -2.21
C LEU A 42 16.32 2.32 -2.46
N VAL A 43 16.01 3.03 -3.55
CA VAL A 43 14.66 3.54 -3.82
C VAL A 43 13.62 2.42 -3.85
N LEU A 44 13.86 1.37 -4.64
CA LEU A 44 12.93 0.23 -4.72
C LEU A 44 12.85 -0.57 -3.40
N PRO A 45 13.96 -0.98 -2.75
CA PRO A 45 13.90 -1.61 -1.44
C PRO A 45 13.16 -0.78 -0.39
N ALA A 46 13.44 0.52 -0.29
CA ALA A 46 12.83 1.41 0.69
C ALA A 46 11.32 1.58 0.41
N GLN A 47 10.93 1.69 -0.85
CA GLN A 47 9.51 1.75 -1.24
C GLN A 47 8.76 0.47 -0.83
N LEU A 48 9.34 -0.71 -1.08
CA LEU A 48 8.72 -1.98 -0.70
C LEU A 48 8.59 -2.13 0.82
N VAL A 49 9.63 -1.74 1.57
CA VAL A 49 9.59 -1.73 3.05
C VAL A 49 8.53 -0.77 3.56
N LEU A 50 8.44 0.44 3.00
CA LEU A 50 7.43 1.42 3.35
C LEU A 50 6.01 0.87 3.10
N MET A 51 5.77 0.28 1.93
CA MET A 51 4.45 -0.26 1.59
C MET A 51 4.10 -1.54 2.37
N ALA A 52 5.09 -2.36 2.72
CA ALA A 52 4.89 -3.46 3.67
C ALA A 52 4.45 -2.93 5.05
N GLY A 53 5.09 -1.85 5.54
CA GLY A 53 4.72 -1.19 6.79
C GLY A 53 3.32 -0.58 6.76
N VAL A 54 2.99 0.17 5.70
CA VAL A 54 1.63 0.72 5.50
C VAL A 54 0.60 -0.39 5.43
N GLY A 55 0.89 -1.45 4.68
CA GLY A 55 0.05 -2.64 4.59
C GLY A 55 -0.20 -3.29 5.96
N ALA A 56 0.86 -3.50 6.74
CA ALA A 56 0.78 -4.03 8.10
C ALA A 56 -0.11 -3.17 9.00
N LEU A 57 0.06 -1.85 8.96
CA LEU A 57 -0.74 -0.89 9.74
C LEU A 57 -2.21 -0.93 9.33
N VAL A 58 -2.51 -0.96 8.03
CA VAL A 58 -3.87 -1.07 7.49
C VAL A 58 -4.51 -2.39 7.93
N GLY A 59 -3.80 -3.51 7.81
CA GLY A 59 -4.28 -4.81 8.26
C GLY A 59 -4.54 -4.87 9.76
N PHE A 60 -3.69 -4.25 10.57
CA PHE A 60 -3.87 -4.14 12.02
C PHE A 60 -5.08 -3.26 12.39
N ALA A 61 -5.23 -2.11 11.74
CA ALA A 61 -6.29 -1.14 12.05
C ALA A 61 -7.67 -1.57 11.53
N LEU A 62 -7.72 -2.36 10.46
CA LEU A 62 -8.96 -2.76 9.77
C LEU A 62 -9.07 -4.30 9.70
N PRO A 63 -9.28 -4.99 10.84
CA PRO A 63 -9.28 -6.47 10.90
C PRO A 63 -10.39 -7.13 10.07
N GLU A 64 -11.47 -6.41 9.73
CA GLU A 64 -12.54 -6.91 8.84
C GLU A 64 -12.08 -7.11 7.38
N LEU A 65 -10.87 -6.62 7.03
CA LEU A 65 -10.21 -6.95 5.76
C LEU A 65 -10.02 -8.45 5.58
N THR A 66 -9.71 -9.15 6.67
CA THR A 66 -9.40 -10.58 6.65
C THR A 66 -10.56 -11.48 7.06
N GLY A 67 -11.73 -10.88 7.27
CA GLY A 67 -12.95 -11.56 7.69
C GLY A 67 -13.07 -11.70 9.21
N THR A 68 -14.32 -11.83 9.66
CA THR A 68 -14.70 -11.95 11.07
C THR A 68 -14.00 -13.14 11.73
N GLY A 69 -13.35 -12.91 12.88
CA GLY A 69 -12.67 -13.96 13.66
C GLY A 69 -11.23 -14.26 13.24
N SER A 70 -10.64 -13.47 12.35
CA SER A 70 -9.22 -13.59 12.00
C SER A 70 -8.31 -13.11 13.14
N THR A 71 -7.18 -13.80 13.33
CA THR A 71 -6.19 -13.40 14.35
C THR A 71 -5.46 -12.12 13.92
N PRO A 72 -5.02 -11.26 14.85
CA PRO A 72 -4.30 -10.02 14.53
C PRO A 72 -3.05 -10.27 13.67
N ARG A 73 -2.34 -11.37 13.92
CA ARG A 73 -1.15 -11.77 13.15
C ARG A 73 -1.48 -12.06 11.68
N ARG A 74 -2.62 -12.70 11.42
CA ARG A 74 -3.10 -12.95 10.04
C ARG A 74 -3.52 -11.65 9.37
N ALA A 75 -4.19 -10.76 10.09
CA ALA A 75 -4.61 -9.44 9.59
C ALA A 75 -3.40 -8.60 9.14
N VAL A 76 -2.36 -8.54 9.96
CA VAL A 76 -1.09 -7.89 9.63
C VAL A 76 -0.43 -8.54 8.40
N GLY A 77 -0.31 -9.87 8.38
CA GLY A 77 0.33 -10.58 7.27
C GLY A 77 -0.37 -10.35 5.92
N ILE A 78 -1.71 -10.40 5.90
CA ILE A 78 -2.48 -10.08 4.70
C ILE A 78 -2.34 -8.60 4.34
N GLY A 79 -2.35 -7.71 5.33
CA GLY A 79 -2.08 -6.30 5.13
C GLY A 79 -0.76 -6.04 4.42
N VAL A 80 0.34 -6.67 4.86
CA VAL A 80 1.66 -6.59 4.21
C VAL A 80 1.57 -7.02 2.75
N LEU A 81 0.94 -8.17 2.47
CA LEU A 81 0.79 -8.67 1.10
C LEU A 81 0.00 -7.70 0.22
N LEU A 82 -1.09 -7.12 0.73
CA LEU A 82 -1.87 -6.13 0.01
C LEU A 82 -1.10 -4.82 -0.21
N GLY A 83 -0.30 -4.38 0.77
CA GLY A 83 0.59 -3.23 0.63
C GLY A 83 1.64 -3.43 -0.45
N LEU A 84 2.30 -4.60 -0.48
CA LEU A 84 3.24 -4.96 -1.54
C LEU A 84 2.56 -5.05 -2.90
N ALA A 85 1.38 -5.65 -2.99
CA ALA A 85 0.61 -5.70 -4.23
C ALA A 85 0.26 -4.28 -4.72
N ALA A 86 -0.16 -3.40 -3.83
CA ALA A 86 -0.45 -2.01 -4.16
C ALA A 86 0.81 -1.23 -4.59
N ALA A 87 1.98 -1.54 -4.03
CA ALA A 87 3.25 -0.99 -4.47
C ALA A 87 3.54 -1.35 -5.93
N LEU A 88 3.34 -2.62 -6.30
CA LEU A 88 3.51 -3.09 -7.68
C LEU A 88 2.51 -2.44 -8.63
N VAL A 89 1.25 -2.29 -8.22
CA VAL A 89 0.24 -1.56 -9.00
C VAL A 89 0.66 -0.10 -9.19
N GLY A 90 1.15 0.57 -8.14
CA GLY A 90 1.66 1.94 -8.23
C GLY A 90 2.82 2.07 -9.21
N VAL A 91 3.79 1.16 -9.15
CA VAL A 91 4.92 1.08 -10.10
C VAL A 91 4.41 0.90 -11.54
N ALA A 92 3.48 -0.03 -11.75
CA ALA A 92 2.93 -0.31 -13.08
C ALA A 92 2.18 0.90 -13.65
N LEU A 93 1.38 1.59 -12.82
CA LEU A 93 0.66 2.80 -13.21
C LEU A 93 1.62 3.95 -13.51
N LEU A 94 2.66 4.15 -12.70
CA LEU A 94 3.67 5.17 -12.94
C LEU A 94 4.45 4.89 -14.22
N PHE A 95 4.85 3.62 -14.43
CA PHE A 95 5.48 3.18 -15.66
C PHE A 95 4.59 3.49 -16.87
N LEU A 96 3.31 3.15 -16.79
CA LEU A 96 2.34 3.45 -17.85
C LEU A 96 2.18 4.95 -18.09
N LEU A 97 2.15 5.75 -17.03
CA LEU A 97 2.03 7.20 -17.10
C LEU A 97 3.26 7.86 -17.74
N LEU A 98 4.46 7.34 -17.47
CA LEU A 98 5.72 7.86 -17.99
C LEU A 98 6.01 7.40 -19.42
N ASN A 99 5.68 6.15 -19.76
CA ASN A 99 5.96 5.58 -21.08
C ASN A 99 4.80 5.79 -22.08
N GLY A 100 3.62 6.17 -21.59
CA GLY A 100 2.41 6.32 -22.39
C GLY A 100 1.83 4.97 -22.86
N PHE A 101 0.73 5.05 -23.61
CA PHE A 101 0.19 3.91 -24.35
C PHE A 101 0.71 3.98 -25.78
N PRO A 102 1.42 2.96 -26.30
CA PRO A 102 1.68 2.88 -27.73
C PRO A 102 0.32 2.66 -28.42
N GLY A 103 -0.27 3.72 -28.97
CA GLY A 103 -1.53 3.64 -29.71
C GLY A 103 -2.55 4.78 -29.53
N ALA A 104 -2.15 5.99 -29.12
CA ALA A 104 -2.96 7.20 -29.28
C ALA A 104 -2.41 8.05 -30.43
#